data_AF-A0A1B9F6V1-F1
#
_entry.id   AF-A0A1B9F6V1-F1
#
_cell.length_a   1.000
_cell.length_b   1.000
_cell.length_c   1.000
_cell.angle_alpha   90.00
_cell.angle_beta   90.00
_cell.angle_gamma   90.00
#
_symmetry.space_group_name_H-M   'P 1'
#
loop_
_entity.id
_entity.type
_entity.pdbx_description
1 polymer ?
#
loop_
_entity_poly.entity_id
_entity_poly.type
_entity_poly.pdbx_seq_one_letter_code
_entity_poly.pdbx_strand_id
1 'polypeptide(L)'
;MRRLVCFMGLFFFFMAFPLYGSEEELKLPSGKFIDDFDEFVETFSSKKCMECHEDIFEEWQESYHARSMVSSIKGISNFFTVGVPKEWEKKLDRVEIMKCLDCHLPQIKFATERLTKEIANLMIQAKRAKEIKDDSRLKEAVNRLSKLNITCYGCHNIAVYRAAPSWFGEPDPDTIYTANQEVESDAHSTEYSPTLKRAAFCAQCHGIYVAPDGESIMCNTLSQSYYHNYISMGGRKTCQECHMYAKGRGHRFPGGHDSSIVKEGLKLHAEILGFRYGVGKWVPAVNVEATLFNKAGHRVPDG
;
A
#
# COMPACT_ATOMS: atom_id res chain seq x y z
N MET A 1 64.97 18.46 32.43
CA MET A 1 64.19 17.20 32.33
C MET A 1 63.31 17.26 31.08
N ARG A 2 63.64 16.46 30.05
CA ARG A 2 62.88 16.35 28.80
C ARG A 2 61.50 15.76 29.08
N ARG A 3 60.42 16.42 28.65
CA ARG A 3 59.09 15.79 28.53
C ARG A 3 58.84 15.53 27.05
N LEU A 4 58.90 14.24 26.68
CA LEU A 4 58.28 13.74 25.46
C LEU A 4 56.77 13.91 25.60
N VAL A 5 56.14 14.60 24.65
CA VAL A 5 54.69 14.52 24.45
C VAL A 5 54.47 13.57 23.28
N CYS A 6 53.98 12.38 23.58
CA CYS A 6 53.57 11.37 22.62
C CYS A 6 52.26 11.82 21.99
N PHE A 7 52.26 12.17 20.70
CA PHE A 7 51.05 12.43 19.93
C PHE A 7 50.44 11.07 19.55
N MET A 8 49.41 10.66 20.27
CA MET A 8 48.64 9.46 19.96
C MET A 8 47.64 9.82 18.86
N GLY A 9 48.02 9.57 17.60
CA GLY A 9 47.14 9.76 16.44
C GLY A 9 46.03 8.71 16.44
N LEU A 10 44.81 9.11 16.79
CA LEU A 10 43.60 8.33 16.51
C LEU A 10 43.33 8.40 15.01
N PHE A 11 43.69 7.34 14.28
CA PHE A 11 43.21 7.10 12.93
C PHE A 11 41.71 6.78 12.99
N PHE A 12 40.86 7.77 12.76
CA PHE A 12 39.46 7.53 12.41
C PHE A 12 39.42 6.91 11.01
N PHE A 13 39.23 5.60 10.95
CA PHE A 13 38.91 4.91 9.72
C PHE A 13 37.48 5.31 9.33
N PHE A 14 37.35 6.34 8.50
CA PHE A 14 36.10 6.64 7.82
C PHE A 14 35.82 5.47 6.87
N MET A 15 35.05 4.48 7.33
CA MET A 15 34.31 3.63 6.39
C MET A 15 33.30 4.56 5.71
N ALA A 16 33.66 5.03 4.52
CA ALA A 16 32.70 5.58 3.59
C ALA A 16 31.73 4.45 3.24
N PHE A 17 30.61 4.37 3.97
CA PHE A 17 29.44 3.67 3.47
C PHE A 17 29.04 4.40 2.19
N PRO A 18 29.01 3.76 1.02
CA PRO A 18 28.47 4.37 -0.17
C PRO A 18 27.00 4.68 0.11
N LEU A 19 26.72 5.97 0.35
CA LEU A 19 25.38 6.50 0.35
C LEU A 19 24.90 6.43 -1.10
N TYR A 20 23.82 5.68 -1.29
CA TYR A 20 23.11 5.53 -2.56
C TYR A 20 23.93 4.87 -3.67
N GLY A 21 23.76 3.55 -3.80
CA GLY A 21 23.95 2.90 -5.08
C GLY A 21 23.08 3.61 -6.12
N SER A 22 23.69 3.91 -7.27
CA SER A 22 22.99 4.38 -8.47
C SER A 22 21.79 3.48 -8.74
N GLU A 23 20.65 4.07 -9.10
CA GLU A 23 19.45 3.39 -9.61
C GLU A 23 19.84 2.49 -10.79
N GLU A 24 20.27 1.27 -10.52
CA GLU A 24 20.21 0.21 -11.51
C GLU A 24 18.74 -0.16 -11.60
N GLU A 25 18.03 0.59 -12.45
CA GLU A 25 16.60 0.50 -12.65
C GLU A 25 16.16 -0.96 -12.71
N LEU A 26 15.10 -1.29 -11.97
CA LEU A 26 14.43 -2.57 -12.08
C LEU A 26 13.97 -2.73 -13.53
N LYS A 27 14.75 -3.48 -14.32
CA LYS A 27 14.53 -3.68 -15.74
C LYS A 27 13.57 -4.85 -15.91
N LEU A 28 12.55 -4.67 -16.75
CA LEU A 28 11.87 -5.82 -17.34
C LEU A 28 12.90 -6.70 -18.07
N PRO A 29 12.61 -7.98 -18.35
CA PRO A 29 13.50 -8.83 -19.14
C PRO A 29 13.82 -8.20 -20.51
N SER A 30 12.91 -7.37 -21.02
CA SER A 30 13.06 -6.57 -22.25
C SER A 30 14.01 -5.37 -22.14
N GLY A 31 14.36 -4.95 -20.92
CA GLY A 31 15.21 -3.79 -20.63
C GLY A 31 14.63 -2.43 -21.02
N LYS A 32 13.33 -2.35 -21.36
CA LYS A 32 12.69 -1.14 -21.90
C LYS A 32 11.45 -0.72 -21.11
N PHE A 33 11.26 0.58 -20.96
CA PHE A 33 10.00 1.17 -20.52
C PHE A 33 8.89 0.93 -21.54
N ILE A 34 7.68 0.70 -21.06
CA ILE A 34 6.47 0.53 -21.86
C ILE A 34 5.82 1.90 -22.06
N ASP A 35 5.51 2.24 -23.31
CA ASP A 35 4.89 3.50 -23.68
C ASP A 35 3.39 3.32 -24.01
N ASP A 36 3.00 2.18 -24.59
CA ASP A 36 1.60 1.91 -24.95
C ASP A 36 0.74 1.45 -23.77
N PHE A 37 -0.48 1.96 -23.69
CA PHE A 37 -1.40 1.67 -22.58
C PHE A 37 -1.89 0.21 -22.60
N ASP A 38 -2.26 -0.32 -23.77
CA ASP A 38 -2.82 -1.66 -23.86
C ASP A 38 -1.70 -2.71 -23.71
N GLU A 39 -0.50 -2.45 -24.24
CA GLU A 39 0.70 -3.24 -23.95
C GLU A 39 1.00 -3.29 -22.45
N PHE A 40 0.91 -2.15 -21.74
CA PHE A 40 1.14 -2.08 -20.30
C PHE A 40 0.11 -2.92 -19.52
N VAL A 41 -1.17 -2.81 -19.87
CA VAL A 41 -2.24 -3.60 -19.27
C VAL A 41 -2.01 -5.09 -19.50
N GLU A 42 -1.70 -5.49 -20.73
CA GLU A 42 -1.52 -6.90 -21.10
C GLU A 42 -0.27 -7.49 -20.44
N THR A 43 0.82 -6.72 -20.37
CA THR A 43 2.08 -7.16 -19.74
C THR A 43 1.85 -7.56 -18.28
N PHE A 44 1.16 -6.72 -17.51
CA PHE A 44 0.97 -6.93 -16.06
C PHE A 44 -0.35 -7.60 -15.69
N SER A 45 -1.14 -8.05 -16.66
CA SER A 45 -2.46 -8.64 -16.41
C SER A 45 -2.39 -9.87 -15.49
N SER A 46 -3.10 -9.82 -14.36
CA SER A 46 -3.28 -10.97 -13.46
C SER A 46 -4.07 -12.12 -14.09
N LYS A 47 -4.71 -11.91 -15.26
CA LYS A 47 -5.49 -12.97 -15.93
C LYS A 47 -4.64 -14.16 -16.34
N LYS A 48 -3.35 -13.96 -16.62
CA LYS A 48 -2.40 -15.05 -16.91
C LYS A 48 -2.26 -16.01 -15.73
N CYS A 49 -2.39 -15.50 -14.50
CA CYS A 49 -2.32 -16.30 -13.29
C CYS A 49 -3.62 -17.09 -13.05
N MET A 50 -4.76 -16.57 -13.49
CA MET A 50 -6.08 -17.22 -13.33
C MET A 50 -6.14 -18.61 -13.97
N GLU A 51 -5.37 -18.85 -15.05
CA GLU A 51 -5.35 -20.13 -15.77
C GLU A 51 -4.97 -21.32 -14.88
N CYS A 52 -4.13 -21.10 -13.85
CA CYS A 52 -3.68 -22.11 -12.90
C CYS A 52 -4.02 -21.79 -11.43
N HIS A 53 -4.42 -20.55 -11.13
CA HIS A 53 -4.70 -20.06 -9.78
C HIS A 53 -6.07 -19.37 -9.70
N GLU A 54 -7.11 -20.05 -10.18
CA GLU A 54 -8.49 -19.54 -10.26
C GLU A 54 -9.00 -19.04 -8.91
N ASP A 55 -8.97 -19.88 -7.86
CA ASP A 55 -9.45 -19.50 -6.51
C ASP A 55 -8.78 -18.22 -5.97
N ILE A 56 -7.45 -18.12 -6.12
CA ILE A 56 -6.67 -16.96 -5.66
C ILE A 56 -7.04 -15.73 -6.49
N PHE A 57 -7.22 -15.90 -7.80
CA PHE A 57 -7.59 -14.81 -8.70
C PHE A 57 -8.99 -14.28 -8.38
N GLU A 58 -9.96 -15.16 -8.11
CA GLU A 58 -11.32 -14.77 -7.71
C GLU A 58 -11.30 -13.98 -6.39
N GLU A 59 -10.58 -14.48 -5.38
CA GLU A 59 -10.39 -13.78 -4.11
C GLU A 59 -9.77 -12.39 -4.33
N TRP A 60 -8.70 -12.31 -5.13
CA TRP A 60 -8.02 -11.05 -5.45
C TRP A 60 -8.94 -10.08 -6.19
N GLN A 61 -9.71 -10.56 -7.16
CA GLN A 61 -10.60 -9.73 -7.97
C GLN A 61 -11.66 -9.02 -7.12
N GLU A 62 -12.12 -9.67 -6.03
CA GLU A 62 -13.04 -9.05 -5.06
C GLU A 62 -12.35 -8.03 -4.14
N SER A 63 -11.03 -8.01 -4.06
CA SER A 63 -10.30 -7.12 -3.15
C SER A 63 -10.37 -5.64 -3.57
N TYR A 64 -9.98 -4.75 -2.64
CA TYR A 64 -9.72 -3.35 -2.99
C TYR A 64 -8.38 -3.17 -3.71
N HIS A 65 -7.46 -4.14 -3.65
CA HIS A 65 -6.20 -4.10 -4.42
C HIS A 65 -6.46 -4.24 -5.92
N ALA A 66 -7.37 -5.14 -6.33
CA ALA A 66 -7.83 -5.25 -7.72
C ALA A 66 -8.58 -4.01 -8.23
N ARG A 67 -9.00 -3.13 -7.32
CA ARG A 67 -9.76 -1.89 -7.60
C ARG A 67 -8.97 -0.64 -7.21
N SER A 68 -7.67 -0.76 -6.96
CA SER A 68 -6.83 0.28 -6.35
C SER A 68 -6.86 1.62 -7.07
N MET A 69 -6.99 1.62 -8.39
CA MET A 69 -7.04 2.84 -9.21
C MET A 69 -8.42 3.50 -9.18
N VAL A 70 -9.48 2.70 -9.33
CA VAL A 70 -10.87 3.21 -9.36
C VAL A 70 -11.37 3.64 -7.98
N SER A 71 -10.97 2.96 -6.91
CA SER A 71 -11.35 3.32 -5.53
C SER A 71 -10.72 4.64 -5.07
N SER A 72 -9.59 5.03 -5.67
CA SER A 72 -8.76 6.14 -5.20
C SER A 72 -8.78 7.39 -6.10
N ILE A 73 -9.65 7.41 -7.13
CA ILE A 73 -9.77 8.52 -8.09
C ILE A 73 -9.82 9.88 -7.38
N LYS A 74 -10.67 10.04 -6.37
CA LYS A 74 -10.86 11.35 -5.72
C LYS A 74 -9.59 11.81 -5.00
N GLY A 75 -9.00 10.96 -4.16
CA GLY A 75 -7.84 11.29 -3.33
C GLY A 75 -6.61 11.59 -4.17
N ILE A 76 -6.28 10.68 -5.10
CA ILE A 76 -5.10 10.81 -5.96
C ILE A 76 -5.24 12.01 -6.91
N SER A 77 -6.42 12.21 -7.52
CA SER A 77 -6.61 13.38 -8.40
C SER A 77 -6.53 14.70 -7.63
N ASN A 78 -6.96 14.74 -6.35
CA ASN A 78 -6.76 15.93 -5.51
C ASN A 78 -5.27 16.19 -5.29
N PHE A 79 -4.48 15.16 -5.00
CA PHE A 79 -3.03 15.31 -4.88
C PHE A 79 -2.42 15.85 -6.19
N PHE A 80 -2.81 15.31 -7.35
CA PHE A 80 -2.29 15.75 -8.64
C PHE A 80 -2.72 17.15 -9.07
N THR A 81 -3.88 17.64 -8.63
CA THR A 81 -4.45 18.93 -9.09
C THR A 81 -4.39 20.05 -8.05
N VAL A 82 -4.18 19.70 -6.78
CA VAL A 82 -4.10 20.63 -5.64
C VAL A 82 -2.78 20.45 -4.91
N GLY A 83 -2.49 19.25 -4.40
CA GLY A 83 -1.28 18.99 -3.60
C GLY A 83 0.01 19.41 -4.33
N VAL A 84 0.32 18.74 -5.44
CA VAL A 84 1.55 18.99 -6.22
C VAL A 84 1.60 20.43 -6.77
N PRO A 85 0.62 20.91 -7.57
CA PRO A 85 0.76 22.21 -8.21
C PRO A 85 0.42 23.44 -7.35
N LYS A 86 -0.43 23.31 -6.31
CA LYS A 86 -0.89 24.47 -5.52
C LYS A 86 -0.32 24.53 -4.12
N GLU A 87 -0.12 23.39 -3.46
CA GLU A 87 0.40 23.36 -2.09
C GLU A 87 1.93 23.24 -2.09
N TRP A 88 2.47 22.43 -3.00
CA TRP A 88 3.92 22.21 -3.11
C TRP A 88 4.58 23.08 -4.18
N GLU A 89 3.78 23.80 -4.98
CA GLU A 89 4.25 24.67 -6.07
C GLU A 89 5.17 23.95 -7.09
N LYS A 90 4.95 22.64 -7.29
CA LYS A 90 5.71 21.79 -8.20
C LYS A 90 4.94 21.48 -9.49
N LYS A 91 5.67 21.12 -10.54
CA LYS A 91 5.06 20.56 -11.76
C LYS A 91 4.72 19.10 -11.52
N LEU A 92 3.55 18.68 -12.00
CA LEU A 92 3.20 17.26 -12.04
C LEU A 92 4.04 16.53 -13.10
N ASP A 93 5.13 15.92 -12.67
CA ASP A 93 6.00 15.07 -13.48
C ASP A 93 5.89 13.59 -13.05
N ARG A 94 6.74 12.73 -13.62
CA ARG A 94 6.75 11.30 -13.29
C ARG A 94 7.01 11.08 -11.80
N VAL A 95 8.00 11.73 -11.20
CA VAL A 95 8.36 11.55 -9.78
C VAL A 95 7.18 11.90 -8.88
N GLU A 96 6.51 13.01 -9.16
CA GLU A 96 5.33 13.43 -8.40
C GLU A 96 4.11 12.51 -8.60
N ILE A 97 3.95 11.89 -9.77
CA ILE A 97 2.89 10.91 -10.02
C ILE A 97 3.17 9.59 -9.29
N MET A 98 4.41 9.13 -9.31
CA MET A 98 4.88 7.89 -8.66
C MET A 98 4.60 7.91 -7.16
N LYS A 99 4.61 9.07 -6.52
CA LYS A 99 4.24 9.25 -5.10
C LYS A 99 2.89 8.64 -4.70
N CYS A 100 1.93 8.61 -5.61
CA CYS A 100 0.66 7.89 -5.42
C CYS A 100 0.67 6.51 -6.09
N LEU A 101 1.20 6.44 -7.32
CA LEU A 101 1.07 5.24 -8.15
C LEU A 101 2.03 4.11 -7.75
N ASP A 102 3.06 4.37 -6.95
CA ASP A 102 3.95 3.34 -6.42
C ASP A 102 3.26 2.37 -5.46
N CYS A 103 2.15 2.80 -4.86
CA CYS A 103 1.29 1.97 -4.03
C CYS A 103 0.03 1.53 -4.78
N HIS A 104 -0.57 2.43 -5.57
CA HIS A 104 -1.86 2.15 -6.22
C HIS A 104 -1.73 1.41 -7.57
N LEU A 105 -0.56 1.42 -8.19
CA LEU A 105 -0.25 0.79 -9.46
C LEU A 105 1.26 0.49 -9.54
N PRO A 106 1.84 -0.33 -8.66
CA PRO A 106 3.31 -0.46 -8.49
C PRO A 106 4.09 -0.76 -9.79
N GLN A 107 3.46 -1.39 -10.78
CA GLN A 107 4.01 -1.60 -12.12
C GLN A 107 4.23 -0.32 -12.94
N ILE A 108 3.73 0.83 -12.49
CA ILE A 108 3.93 2.14 -13.12
C ILE A 108 5.42 2.49 -13.27
N LYS A 109 6.29 1.89 -12.43
CA LYS A 109 7.73 2.07 -12.53
C LYS A 109 8.30 1.65 -13.89
N PHE A 110 7.60 0.78 -14.62
CA PHE A 110 8.00 0.35 -15.96
C PHE A 110 7.37 1.17 -17.09
N ALA A 111 6.55 2.18 -16.78
CA ALA A 111 5.98 3.08 -17.77
C ALA A 111 6.94 4.23 -18.11
N THR A 112 6.88 4.70 -19.35
CA THR A 112 7.53 5.97 -19.74
C THR A 112 6.89 7.15 -18.99
N GLU A 113 7.57 8.31 -19.00
CA GLU A 113 6.97 9.56 -18.50
C GLU A 113 5.67 9.92 -19.24
N ARG A 114 5.60 9.67 -20.56
CA ARG A 114 4.41 9.94 -21.35
C ARG A 114 3.22 9.10 -20.88
N LEU A 115 3.40 7.78 -20.76
CA LEU A 115 2.35 6.88 -20.30
C LEU A 115 1.98 7.16 -18.85
N THR A 116 2.95 7.47 -17.99
CA THR A 116 2.69 7.85 -16.60
C THR A 116 1.77 9.08 -16.50
N LYS A 117 2.05 10.11 -17.31
CA LYS A 117 1.20 11.30 -17.40
C LYS A 117 -0.17 11.00 -18.02
N GLU A 118 -0.24 10.10 -19.00
CA GLU A 118 -1.51 9.64 -19.58
C GLU A 118 -2.42 9.02 -18.51
N ILE A 119 -1.87 8.11 -17.69
CA ILE A 119 -2.60 7.45 -16.60
C ILE A 119 -3.05 8.46 -15.54
N ALA A 120 -2.17 9.39 -15.12
CA ALA A 120 -2.53 10.44 -14.19
C ALA A 120 -3.67 11.32 -14.73
N ASN A 121 -3.62 11.69 -16.01
CA ASN A 121 -4.66 12.47 -16.67
C ASN A 121 -6.01 11.72 -16.72
N LEU A 122 -6.02 10.40 -16.91
CA LEU A 122 -7.26 9.61 -16.84
C LEU A 122 -7.94 9.74 -15.47
N MET A 123 -7.18 9.72 -14.38
CA MET A 123 -7.73 9.92 -13.03
C MET A 123 -8.35 11.32 -12.87
N ILE A 124 -7.62 12.35 -13.31
CA ILE A 124 -8.08 13.75 -13.27
C ILE A 124 -9.36 13.93 -14.09
N GLN A 125 -9.41 13.34 -15.29
CA GLN A 125 -10.58 13.35 -16.16
C GLN A 125 -11.78 12.65 -15.51
N ALA A 126 -11.59 11.48 -14.89
CA ALA A 126 -12.65 10.78 -14.19
C ALA A 126 -13.21 11.62 -13.03
N LYS A 127 -12.35 12.26 -12.22
CA LYS A 127 -12.78 13.17 -11.15
C LYS A 127 -13.58 14.35 -11.72
N ARG A 128 -13.05 15.03 -12.74
CA ARG A 128 -13.72 16.19 -13.36
C ARG A 128 -15.07 15.81 -13.96
N ALA A 129 -15.14 14.70 -14.68
CA ALA A 129 -16.38 14.18 -15.26
C ALA A 129 -17.44 13.94 -14.17
N LYS A 130 -17.04 13.35 -13.03
CA LYS A 130 -17.93 13.18 -11.87
C LYS A 130 -18.41 14.51 -11.28
N GLU A 131 -17.54 15.51 -11.17
CA GLU A 131 -17.90 16.84 -10.63
C GLU A 131 -18.91 17.58 -11.51
N ILE A 132 -18.77 17.48 -12.84
CA ILE A 132 -19.68 18.11 -13.81
C ILE A 132 -20.87 17.22 -14.19
N LYS A 133 -21.00 16.03 -13.59
CA LYS A 133 -22.05 15.03 -13.88
C LYS A 133 -22.09 14.58 -15.36
N ASP A 134 -20.93 14.40 -15.98
CA ASP A 134 -20.78 13.83 -17.32
C ASP A 134 -20.58 12.31 -17.23
N ASP A 135 -21.69 11.58 -17.21
CA ASP A 135 -21.69 10.12 -16.99
C ASP A 135 -20.99 9.36 -18.12
N SER A 136 -21.04 9.87 -19.35
CA SER A 136 -20.38 9.22 -20.50
C SER A 136 -18.86 9.25 -20.33
N ARG A 137 -18.29 10.43 -20.09
CA ARG A 137 -16.85 10.57 -19.88
C ARG A 137 -16.38 9.88 -18.61
N LEU A 138 -17.19 9.92 -17.55
CA LEU A 138 -16.88 9.20 -16.33
C LEU A 138 -16.78 7.69 -16.59
N LYS A 139 -17.76 7.12 -17.31
CA LYS A 139 -17.77 5.70 -17.65
C LYS A 139 -16.58 5.30 -18.53
N GLU A 140 -16.23 6.12 -19.52
CA GLU A 140 -15.07 5.88 -20.38
C GLU A 140 -13.76 5.85 -19.59
N ALA A 141 -13.51 6.89 -18.77
CA ALA A 141 -12.31 6.99 -17.95
C ALA A 141 -12.23 5.85 -16.91
N VAL A 142 -13.34 5.53 -16.24
CA VAL A 142 -13.41 4.42 -15.28
C VAL A 142 -13.18 3.07 -15.96
N ASN A 143 -13.69 2.86 -17.18
CA ASN A 143 -13.45 1.62 -17.92
C ASN A 143 -11.95 1.42 -18.19
N ARG A 144 -11.25 2.47 -18.63
CA ARG A 144 -9.79 2.40 -18.81
C ARG A 144 -9.07 2.18 -17.48
N LEU A 145 -9.39 2.95 -16.44
CA LEU A 145 -8.76 2.84 -15.12
C LEU A 145 -9.01 1.48 -14.45
N SER A 146 -10.14 0.82 -14.71
CA SER A 146 -10.47 -0.49 -14.12
C SER A 146 -9.55 -1.62 -14.58
N LYS A 147 -8.85 -1.43 -15.72
CA LYS A 147 -7.82 -2.36 -16.20
C LYS A 147 -6.49 -2.21 -15.46
N LEU A 148 -6.32 -1.14 -14.69
CA LEU A 148 -5.12 -0.82 -13.93
C LEU A 148 -5.36 -1.07 -12.45
N ASN A 149 -4.50 -1.87 -11.81
CA ASN A 149 -4.66 -2.29 -10.43
C ASN A 149 -3.34 -2.79 -9.83
N ILE A 150 -3.34 -3.11 -8.55
CA ILE A 150 -2.24 -3.86 -7.93
C ILE A 150 -2.38 -5.32 -8.36
N THR A 151 -1.49 -5.78 -9.25
CA THR A 151 -1.55 -7.11 -9.87
C THR A 151 -0.83 -8.18 -9.04
N CYS A 152 -0.99 -9.45 -9.41
CA CYS A 152 -0.20 -10.55 -8.82
C CYS A 152 1.31 -10.26 -8.91
N TYR A 153 1.78 -9.88 -10.10
CA TYR A 153 3.16 -9.46 -10.35
C TYR A 153 3.57 -8.22 -9.53
N GLY A 154 2.64 -7.28 -9.32
CA GLY A 154 2.85 -6.12 -8.44
C GLY A 154 3.25 -6.51 -7.01
N CYS A 155 2.57 -7.49 -6.42
CA CYS A 155 2.89 -7.97 -5.07
C CYS A 155 4.05 -8.98 -5.05
N HIS A 156 4.03 -9.95 -5.96
CA HIS A 156 4.92 -11.11 -5.94
C HIS A 156 6.27 -10.87 -6.63
N ASN A 157 6.46 -9.76 -7.35
CA ASN A 157 7.73 -9.45 -8.02
C ASN A 157 8.20 -8.02 -7.72
N ILE A 158 7.30 -7.04 -7.83
CA ILE A 158 7.69 -5.62 -7.71
C ILE A 158 7.90 -5.21 -6.24
N ALA A 159 6.95 -5.57 -5.37
CA ALA A 159 6.97 -5.12 -3.98
C ALA A 159 7.72 -6.05 -3.02
N VAL A 160 8.15 -7.24 -3.46
CA VAL A 160 8.69 -8.29 -2.56
C VAL A 160 9.93 -7.87 -1.78
N TYR A 161 10.82 -7.08 -2.38
CA TYR A 161 12.11 -6.67 -1.79
C TYR A 161 12.28 -5.17 -1.57
N ARG A 162 11.24 -4.37 -1.86
CA ARG A 162 11.31 -2.91 -1.75
C ARG A 162 11.57 -2.39 -0.32
N ALA A 163 11.31 -3.20 0.72
CA ALA A 163 11.62 -2.83 2.11
C ALA A 163 13.12 -2.91 2.45
N ALA A 164 13.91 -3.66 1.67
CA ALA A 164 15.34 -3.83 1.89
C ALA A 164 16.09 -4.11 0.57
N PRO A 165 16.02 -3.19 -0.42
CA PRO A 165 16.60 -3.41 -1.74
C PRO A 165 18.12 -3.64 -1.67
N SER A 166 18.82 -2.97 -0.75
CA SER A 166 20.27 -3.16 -0.58
C SER A 166 20.69 -4.53 -0.03
N TRP A 167 19.76 -5.30 0.54
CA TRP A 167 20.07 -6.64 1.10
C TRP A 167 19.69 -7.76 0.14
N PHE A 168 18.60 -7.58 -0.60
CA PHE A 168 18.07 -8.59 -1.52
C PHE A 168 18.44 -8.35 -2.98
N GLY A 169 18.90 -7.15 -3.33
CA GLY A 169 19.10 -6.74 -4.71
C GLY A 169 17.78 -6.50 -5.44
N GLU A 170 17.88 -6.33 -6.76
CA GLU A 170 16.71 -6.24 -7.63
C GLU A 170 16.09 -7.63 -7.84
N PRO A 171 14.78 -7.82 -7.60
CA PRO A 171 14.10 -9.08 -7.89
C PRO A 171 14.19 -9.46 -9.37
N ASP A 172 14.39 -10.75 -9.62
CA ASP A 172 14.39 -11.32 -10.96
C ASP A 172 13.00 -11.17 -11.59
N PRO A 173 12.88 -10.49 -12.74
CA PRO A 173 11.60 -10.29 -13.40
C PRO A 173 10.94 -11.58 -13.90
N ASP A 174 11.70 -12.66 -14.12
CA ASP A 174 11.17 -13.93 -14.63
C ASP A 174 10.81 -14.94 -13.51
N THR A 175 11.01 -14.56 -12.25
CA THR A 175 10.78 -15.41 -11.08
C THR A 175 9.64 -14.90 -10.21
N ILE A 176 8.60 -15.70 -9.97
CA ILE A 176 7.49 -15.33 -9.08
C ILE A 176 7.85 -15.68 -7.64
N TYR A 177 7.92 -14.68 -6.75
CA TYR A 177 8.28 -14.92 -5.36
C TYR A 177 7.08 -15.38 -4.53
N THR A 178 7.31 -16.33 -3.63
CA THR A 178 6.25 -16.95 -2.83
C THR A 178 6.61 -17.05 -1.35
N ALA A 179 5.59 -17.05 -0.50
CA ALA A 179 5.72 -17.29 0.93
C ALA A 179 5.95 -18.77 1.26
N ASN A 180 5.75 -19.68 0.30
CA ASN A 180 5.85 -21.13 0.50
C ASN A 180 7.28 -21.62 0.19
N GLN A 181 7.83 -22.49 1.03
CA GLN A 181 9.24 -22.90 0.97
C GLN A 181 9.51 -24.06 -0.01
N GLU A 182 8.46 -24.78 -0.39
CA GLU A 182 8.55 -26.00 -1.22
C GLU A 182 7.48 -25.91 -2.32
N VAL A 183 7.69 -25.00 -3.26
CA VAL A 183 6.85 -24.87 -4.46
C VAL A 183 7.74 -25.09 -5.66
N GLU A 184 7.38 -26.09 -6.46
CA GLU A 184 7.92 -26.29 -7.80
C GLU A 184 6.78 -26.00 -8.80
N SER A 185 7.10 -25.30 -9.88
CA SER A 185 6.16 -24.98 -10.95
C SER A 185 6.84 -25.23 -12.29
N ASP A 186 6.18 -26.01 -13.15
CA ASP A 186 6.64 -26.23 -14.52
C ASP A 186 6.34 -25.03 -15.44
N ALA A 187 5.47 -24.12 -15.00
CA ALA A 187 4.99 -23.00 -15.82
C ALA A 187 5.85 -21.72 -15.69
N HIS A 188 6.44 -21.49 -14.52
CA HIS A 188 7.28 -20.32 -14.27
C HIS A 188 8.25 -20.58 -13.11
N SER A 189 9.37 -19.86 -13.09
CA SER A 189 10.32 -19.91 -11.98
C SER A 189 9.64 -19.40 -10.69
N THR A 190 10.00 -20.01 -9.55
CA THR A 190 9.50 -19.63 -8.23
C THR A 190 10.63 -19.58 -7.21
N GLU A 191 10.61 -18.56 -6.37
CA GLU A 191 11.58 -18.41 -5.28
C GLU A 191 10.88 -18.09 -3.96
N TYR A 192 11.33 -18.74 -2.88
CA TYR A 192 10.83 -18.45 -1.55
C TYR A 192 11.34 -17.10 -1.04
N SER A 193 10.42 -16.24 -0.61
CA SER A 193 10.73 -14.97 0.07
C SER A 193 10.07 -14.90 1.45
N PRO A 194 10.85 -14.83 2.55
CA PRO A 194 10.30 -14.69 3.90
C PRO A 194 9.59 -13.34 4.11
N THR A 195 9.90 -12.32 3.30
CA THR A 195 9.30 -10.98 3.40
C THR A 195 7.80 -11.03 3.23
N LEU A 196 7.28 -11.88 2.34
CA LEU A 196 5.84 -12.06 2.08
C LEU A 196 5.05 -12.54 3.32
N LYS A 197 5.71 -13.10 4.34
CA LYS A 197 5.11 -13.50 5.63
C LYS A 197 5.20 -12.43 6.73
N ARG A 198 5.83 -11.28 6.47
CA ARG A 198 6.08 -10.24 7.48
C ARG A 198 5.19 -9.02 7.27
N ALA A 199 4.76 -8.39 8.35
CA ALA A 199 4.01 -7.13 8.31
C ALA A 199 4.77 -6.01 7.56
N ALA A 200 6.11 -6.06 7.57
CA ALA A 200 6.97 -5.16 6.82
C ALA A 200 6.67 -5.13 5.32
N PHE A 201 6.23 -6.25 4.72
CA PHE A 201 5.80 -6.28 3.32
C PHE A 201 4.61 -5.35 3.06
N CYS A 202 3.58 -5.42 3.90
CA CYS A 202 2.38 -4.58 3.77
C CYS A 202 2.67 -3.11 4.10
N ALA A 203 3.58 -2.87 5.05
CA ALA A 203 3.96 -1.53 5.52
C ALA A 203 4.59 -0.64 4.44
N GLN A 204 5.04 -1.22 3.31
CA GLN A 204 5.57 -0.48 2.16
C GLN A 204 4.52 0.43 1.50
N CYS A 205 3.24 0.08 1.63
CA CYS A 205 2.12 0.89 1.14
C CYS A 205 1.18 1.31 2.28
N HIS A 206 1.03 0.46 3.30
CA HIS A 206 0.26 0.73 4.51
C HIS A 206 1.12 1.35 5.63
N GLY A 207 1.97 2.30 5.27
CA GLY A 207 2.85 3.00 6.18
C GLY A 207 3.31 4.34 5.65
N ILE A 208 4.37 4.89 6.26
CA ILE A 208 5.05 6.07 5.73
C ILE A 208 5.80 5.63 4.47
N TYR A 209 5.42 6.23 3.35
CA TYR A 209 6.04 5.99 2.07
C TYR A 209 7.22 6.94 1.87
N VAL A 210 8.36 6.45 1.40
CA VAL A 210 9.50 7.29 1.00
C VAL A 210 9.64 7.19 -0.51
N ALA A 211 9.46 8.33 -1.19
CA ALA A 211 9.55 8.46 -2.62
C ALA A 211 11.02 8.40 -3.12
N PRO A 212 11.25 8.15 -4.42
CA PRO A 212 12.61 8.07 -4.97
C PRO A 212 13.44 9.36 -4.80
N ASP A 213 12.79 10.51 -4.72
CA ASP A 213 13.42 11.81 -4.44
C ASP A 213 13.72 12.04 -2.94
N GLY A 214 13.45 11.04 -2.09
CA GLY A 214 13.66 11.07 -0.65
C GLY A 214 12.52 11.72 0.15
N GLU A 215 11.48 12.24 -0.51
CA GLU A 215 10.34 12.82 0.19
C GLU A 215 9.49 11.74 0.85
N SER A 216 9.09 11.98 2.10
CA SER A 216 8.21 11.08 2.84
C SER A 216 6.76 11.53 2.75
N ILE A 217 5.86 10.61 2.42
CA ILE A 217 4.43 10.84 2.31
C ILE A 217 3.71 9.94 3.29
N MET A 218 2.95 10.57 4.18
CA MET A 218 2.12 9.88 5.15
C MET A 218 0.70 9.74 4.60
N CYS A 219 0.49 8.76 3.72
CA CYS A 219 -0.82 8.46 3.14
C CYS A 219 -1.78 7.83 4.17
N ASN A 220 -1.23 7.06 5.11
CA ASN A 220 -1.94 6.43 6.22
C ASN A 220 -0.98 6.22 7.41
N THR A 221 -1.52 5.86 8.57
CA THR A 221 -0.74 5.60 9.78
C THR A 221 -0.80 4.14 10.24
N LEU A 222 -1.24 3.23 9.36
CA LEU A 222 -1.60 1.87 9.72
C LEU A 222 -0.42 1.09 10.31
N SER A 223 0.73 1.07 9.62
CA SER A 223 1.92 0.39 10.14
C SER A 223 2.43 1.03 11.43
N GLN A 224 2.40 2.35 11.53
CA GLN A 224 2.82 3.05 12.74
C GLN A 224 1.94 2.69 13.94
N SER A 225 0.62 2.71 13.78
CA SER A 225 -0.31 2.34 14.84
C SER A 225 -0.25 0.84 15.16
N TYR A 226 0.04 -0.01 14.16
CA TYR A 226 0.34 -1.43 14.38
C TYR A 226 1.58 -1.64 15.26
N TYR A 227 2.71 -0.99 14.96
CA TYR A 227 3.91 -1.15 15.77
C TYR A 227 3.76 -0.49 17.16
N HIS A 228 3.25 0.73 17.22
CA HIS A 228 3.24 1.54 18.44
C HIS A 228 2.12 1.19 19.40
N ASN A 229 1.01 0.61 18.93
CA ASN A 229 -0.13 0.28 19.78
C ASN A 229 -0.40 -1.23 19.85
N TYR A 230 -0.19 -2.01 18.79
CA TYR A 230 -0.47 -3.44 18.87
C TYR A 230 0.75 -4.24 19.31
N ILE A 231 1.88 -4.11 18.60
CA ILE A 231 3.10 -4.86 18.92
C ILE A 231 3.68 -4.45 20.28
N SER A 232 3.75 -3.14 20.56
CA SER A 232 4.23 -2.62 21.85
C SER A 232 3.43 -3.12 23.07
N MET A 233 2.13 -3.40 22.88
CA MET A 233 1.23 -3.94 23.91
C MET A 233 1.23 -5.47 23.95
N GLY A 234 2.19 -6.13 23.28
CA GLY A 234 2.34 -7.59 23.28
C GLY A 234 1.56 -8.32 22.18
N GLY A 235 1.02 -7.60 21.20
CA GLY A 235 0.48 -8.17 19.98
C GLY A 235 1.54 -8.96 19.21
N ARG A 236 1.14 -10.05 18.54
CA ARG A 236 2.07 -10.96 17.85
C ARG A 236 1.65 -11.36 16.45
N LYS A 237 0.42 -11.05 16.03
CA LYS A 237 -0.08 -11.42 14.70
C LYS A 237 0.40 -10.43 13.65
N THR A 238 0.82 -10.93 12.50
CA THR A 238 1.14 -10.12 11.32
C THR A 238 -0.14 -9.62 10.62
N CYS A 239 0.05 -8.69 9.69
CA CYS A 239 -1.01 -8.24 8.79
C CYS A 239 -1.65 -9.43 8.06
N GLN A 240 -0.82 -10.36 7.56
CA GLN A 240 -1.24 -11.54 6.83
C GLN A 240 -2.06 -12.49 7.70
N GLU A 241 -1.64 -12.74 8.95
CA GLU A 241 -2.38 -13.62 9.86
C GLU A 241 -3.81 -13.13 10.12
N CYS A 242 -4.02 -11.82 10.16
CA CYS A 242 -5.35 -11.23 10.31
C CYS A 242 -6.08 -11.08 8.97
N HIS A 243 -5.47 -10.48 7.94
CA HIS A 243 -6.17 -10.07 6.71
C HIS A 243 -6.13 -11.09 5.58
N MET A 244 -5.35 -12.18 5.70
CA MET A 244 -5.28 -13.25 4.70
C MET A 244 -5.64 -14.61 5.32
N TYR A 245 -5.03 -14.99 6.44
CA TYR A 245 -5.15 -16.37 6.93
C TYR A 245 -6.39 -16.60 7.81
N ALA A 246 -6.68 -15.67 8.73
CA ALA A 246 -7.82 -15.83 9.63
C ALA A 246 -9.12 -16.03 8.86
N LYS A 247 -9.87 -17.08 9.20
CA LYS A 247 -11.16 -17.42 8.58
C LYS A 247 -11.11 -17.63 7.06
N GLY A 248 -9.95 -18.01 6.51
CA GLY A 248 -9.81 -18.28 5.07
C GLY A 248 -10.09 -17.05 4.21
N ARG A 249 -9.56 -15.88 4.61
CA ARG A 249 -9.77 -14.61 3.86
C ARG A 249 -9.01 -14.57 2.54
N GLY A 250 -7.92 -15.35 2.44
CA GLY A 250 -7.10 -15.48 1.25
C GLY A 250 -6.64 -14.12 0.71
N HIS A 251 -6.75 -13.95 -0.61
CA HIS A 251 -6.37 -12.74 -1.32
C HIS A 251 -7.50 -11.70 -1.42
N ARG A 252 -8.55 -11.78 -0.58
CA ARG A 252 -9.60 -10.75 -0.52
C ARG A 252 -9.15 -9.49 0.23
N PHE A 253 -8.19 -9.63 1.14
CA PHE A 253 -7.62 -8.57 1.98
C PHE A 253 -8.68 -7.62 2.58
N PRO A 254 -9.68 -8.13 3.30
CA PRO A 254 -10.84 -7.33 3.66
C PRO A 254 -10.47 -6.29 4.73
N GLY A 255 -11.12 -5.12 4.67
CA GLY A 255 -10.84 -3.95 5.49
C GLY A 255 -12.09 -3.14 5.82
N GLY A 256 -11.98 -1.80 5.90
CA GLY A 256 -13.09 -0.92 6.30
C GLY A 256 -14.33 -0.96 5.40
N HIS A 257 -14.20 -1.45 4.18
CA HIS A 257 -15.30 -1.62 3.23
C HIS A 257 -16.04 -2.97 3.40
N ASP A 258 -15.58 -3.83 4.31
CA ASP A 258 -16.27 -5.06 4.69
C ASP A 258 -16.85 -4.88 6.10
N SER A 259 -18.18 -4.79 6.18
CA SER A 259 -18.86 -4.58 7.47
C SER A 259 -18.65 -5.73 8.47
N SER A 260 -18.35 -6.94 7.99
CA SER A 260 -18.04 -8.06 8.87
C SER A 260 -16.70 -7.85 9.59
N ILE A 261 -15.68 -7.37 8.87
CA ILE A 261 -14.38 -6.99 9.43
C ILE A 261 -14.50 -5.83 10.42
N VAL A 262 -15.29 -4.80 10.07
CA VAL A 262 -15.49 -3.65 10.97
C VAL A 262 -16.13 -4.11 12.29
N LYS A 263 -17.12 -5.01 12.25
CA LYS A 263 -17.76 -5.58 13.45
C LYS A 263 -16.83 -6.48 14.25
N GLU A 264 -15.87 -7.15 13.62
CA GLU A 264 -14.86 -7.93 14.33
C GLU A 264 -13.82 -7.04 15.04
N GLY A 265 -13.44 -5.93 14.38
CA GLY A 265 -12.44 -4.99 14.87
C GLY A 265 -12.93 -4.05 15.98
N LEU A 266 -14.24 -3.93 16.18
CA LEU A 266 -14.83 -3.03 17.17
C LEU A 266 -15.80 -3.77 18.10
N LYS A 267 -15.81 -3.41 19.39
CA LYS A 267 -16.86 -3.83 20.34
C LYS A 267 -17.44 -2.60 21.01
N LEU A 268 -18.75 -2.41 20.89
CA LEU A 268 -19.49 -1.41 21.66
C LEU A 268 -20.09 -2.10 22.90
N HIS A 269 -19.87 -1.51 24.07
CA HIS A 269 -20.52 -1.86 25.33
C HIS A 269 -21.31 -0.63 25.79
N ALA A 270 -22.55 -0.80 26.21
CA ALA A 270 -23.37 0.30 26.69
C ALA A 270 -24.04 -0.10 28.01
N GLU A 271 -23.92 0.77 29.00
CA GLU A 271 -24.56 0.64 30.31
C GLU A 271 -25.63 1.73 30.43
N ILE A 272 -26.85 1.30 30.78
CA ILE A 272 -28.02 2.16 30.82
C ILE A 272 -28.56 2.14 32.24
N LEU A 273 -28.48 3.28 32.93
CA LEU A 273 -29.00 3.46 34.28
C LEU A 273 -30.18 4.43 34.26
N GLY A 274 -31.38 3.91 34.48
CA GLY A 274 -32.57 4.73 34.72
C GLY A 274 -32.53 5.36 36.10
N PHE A 275 -32.81 6.66 36.19
CA PHE A 275 -32.94 7.37 37.46
C PHE A 275 -34.12 8.35 37.42
N ARG A 276 -34.48 8.88 38.58
CA ARG A 276 -35.48 9.94 38.68
C ARG A 276 -34.88 11.08 39.49
N TYR A 277 -35.20 12.31 39.11
CA TYR A 277 -34.73 13.50 39.80
C TYR A 277 -35.83 14.56 39.91
N GLY A 278 -35.63 15.57 40.74
CA GLY A 278 -36.58 16.66 40.97
C GLY A 278 -37.21 16.63 42.38
N VAL A 279 -37.53 17.82 42.91
CA VAL A 279 -38.21 18.01 44.20
C VAL A 279 -39.66 18.40 43.92
N GLY A 280 -40.62 17.68 44.50
CA GLY A 280 -42.07 17.93 44.32
C GLY A 280 -42.68 17.35 43.03
N LYS A 281 -41.91 17.26 41.94
CA LYS A 281 -42.31 16.55 40.70
C LYS A 281 -41.16 15.67 40.21
N TRP A 282 -41.38 14.35 40.20
CA TRP A 282 -40.41 13.39 39.68
C TRP A 282 -40.31 13.51 38.15
N VAL A 283 -39.09 13.68 37.67
CA VAL A 283 -38.74 13.63 36.25
C VAL A 283 -37.95 12.35 35.99
N PRO A 284 -38.44 11.43 35.12
CA PRO A 284 -37.67 10.27 34.72
C PRO A 284 -36.50 10.69 33.82
N ALA A 285 -35.33 10.12 34.05
CA ALA A 285 -34.13 10.30 33.24
C ALA A 285 -33.37 8.98 33.09
N VAL A 286 -32.42 8.99 32.15
CA VAL A 286 -31.55 7.86 31.86
C VAL A 286 -30.13 8.40 31.71
N ASN A 287 -29.18 7.75 32.36
CA ASN A 287 -27.76 7.90 32.07
C ASN A 287 -27.33 6.75 31.15
N VAL A 288 -26.65 7.08 30.05
CA VAL A 288 -26.13 6.11 29.08
C VAL A 288 -24.62 6.28 29.02
N GLU A 289 -23.89 5.28 29.48
CA GLU A 289 -22.44 5.20 29.31
C GLU A 289 -22.12 4.23 28.17
N ALA A 290 -21.35 4.69 27.18
CA ALA A 290 -20.98 3.89 26.02
C ALA A 290 -19.45 3.79 25.92
N THR A 291 -18.94 2.55 25.88
CA THR A 291 -17.52 2.25 25.71
C THR A 291 -17.28 1.54 24.38
N LEU A 292 -16.41 2.10 23.55
CA LEU A 292 -15.98 1.50 22.29
C LEU A 292 -14.56 0.91 22.45
N PHE A 293 -14.44 -0.40 22.27
CA PHE A 293 -13.16 -1.11 22.32
C PHE A 293 -12.63 -1.35 20.90
N ASN A 294 -11.37 -0.97 20.67
CA ASN A 294 -10.64 -1.35 19.48
C ASN A 294 -10.00 -2.73 19.68
N LYS A 295 -10.40 -3.70 18.87
CA LYS A 295 -9.86 -5.07 18.82
C LYS A 295 -8.91 -5.29 17.64
N ALA A 296 -8.80 -4.32 16.74
CA ALA A 296 -7.89 -4.41 15.60
C ALA A 296 -6.43 -4.26 16.07
N GLY A 297 -5.51 -4.79 15.26
CA GLY A 297 -4.08 -4.66 15.49
C GLY A 297 -3.50 -3.30 15.10
N HIS A 298 -4.33 -2.27 14.91
CA HIS A 298 -3.95 -0.92 14.51
C HIS A 298 -5.08 0.05 14.91
N ARG A 299 -4.89 1.35 14.71
CA ARG A 299 -5.94 2.36 14.97
C ARG A 299 -7.14 2.11 14.06
N VAL A 300 -8.34 2.45 14.54
CA VAL A 300 -9.58 2.41 13.75
C VAL A 300 -10.36 3.72 13.94
N PRO A 301 -10.79 4.40 12.85
CA PRO A 301 -10.40 4.15 11.47
C PRO A 301 -8.93 4.56 11.23
N ASP A 302 -8.26 3.87 10.30
CA ASP A 302 -6.91 4.16 9.83
C ASP A 302 -6.78 3.62 8.40
N GLY A 303 -5.97 4.27 7.57
CA GLY A 303 -5.97 4.08 6.11
C GLY A 303 -7.28 4.49 5.46
#